data_AF-A0A522EBJ8-F1
#
_entry.id   AF-A0A522EBJ8-F1
#
_cell.length_a   1.000
_cell.length_b   1.000
_cell.length_c   1.000
_cell.angle_alpha   90.00
_cell.angle_beta   90.00
_cell.angle_gamma   90.00
#
_symmetry.space_group_name_H-M   'P 1'
#
loop_
_entity.id
_entity.type
_entity.pdbx_description
1 polymer ?
#
loop_
_entity_poly.entity_id
_entity_poly.type
_entity_poly.pdbx_seq_one_letter_code
_entity_poly.pdbx_strand_id
1 'polypeptide(L)'
;MSNMMLVANSIGLGCCWVGAFDEEAITRICSIPTTVRPQAILTLGYSADNPKDQPKYRIENITYLEKYWNRVGDIGTVLWDFRIAERGAAMAKKMAQNIEKLGTKMSQKAQEEFKKKQQEIKKKNEEKKKKEGQKHIRR
;
A
#
# COMPACT_ATOMS: atom_id res chain seq x y z
N MET A 1 -11.28 -25.17 -21.04
CA MET A 1 -11.16 -23.91 -21.81
C MET A 1 -9.86 -23.16 -21.51
N SER A 2 -9.47 -22.98 -20.24
CA SER A 2 -8.23 -22.27 -19.83
C SER A 2 -6.95 -22.68 -20.59
N ASN A 3 -6.71 -23.99 -20.75
CA ASN A 3 -5.50 -24.48 -21.44
C ASN A 3 -5.34 -23.90 -22.86
N MET A 4 -6.44 -23.78 -23.61
CA MET A 4 -6.41 -23.24 -24.98
C MET A 4 -6.03 -21.75 -24.99
N MET A 5 -6.54 -20.99 -24.01
CA MET A 5 -6.21 -19.56 -23.84
C MET A 5 -4.75 -19.36 -23.45
N LEU A 6 -4.21 -20.20 -22.55
CA LEU A 6 -2.80 -20.15 -22.15
C LEU A 6 -1.87 -20.45 -23.33
N VAL A 7 -2.20 -21.46 -24.14
CA VAL A 7 -1.43 -21.80 -25.35
C VAL A 7 -1.51 -20.67 -26.38
N ALA A 8 -2.71 -20.14 -26.65
CA ALA A 8 -2.90 -19.00 -27.56
C ALA A 8 -2.04 -17.80 -27.14
N ASN A 9 -2.06 -17.44 -25.85
CA ASN A 9 -1.23 -16.35 -25.33
C ASN A 9 0.29 -16.66 -25.46
N SER A 10 0.71 -17.91 -25.26
CA SER A 10 2.11 -18.32 -25.40
C SER A 10 2.64 -18.19 -26.83
N ILE A 11 1.77 -18.31 -27.84
CA ILE A 11 2.13 -18.12 -29.26
C ILE A 11 1.88 -16.68 -29.73
N GLY A 12 1.58 -15.75 -28.82
CA GLY A 12 1.39 -14.33 -29.13
C GLY A 12 0.00 -13.96 -29.66
N LEU A 13 -1.00 -14.85 -29.54
CA LEU A 13 -2.39 -14.52 -29.86
C LEU A 13 -3.12 -13.99 -28.63
N GLY A 14 -3.92 -12.96 -28.83
CA GLY A 14 -4.95 -12.54 -27.90
C GLY A 14 -6.17 -13.46 -27.96
N CYS A 15 -6.85 -13.61 -26.84
CA CYS A 15 -8.10 -14.36 -26.77
C CYS A 15 -9.12 -13.70 -25.84
N CYS A 16 -10.41 -13.82 -26.17
CA CYS A 16 -11.50 -13.36 -25.32
C CYS A 16 -12.60 -14.42 -25.22
N TRP A 17 -12.98 -14.74 -23.97
CA TRP A 17 -14.07 -15.64 -23.65
C TRP A 17 -15.40 -14.89 -23.72
N VAL A 18 -16.31 -15.34 -24.60
CA VAL A 18 -17.62 -14.74 -24.78
C VAL A 18 -18.68 -15.71 -24.27
N GLY A 19 -19.26 -15.38 -23.11
CA GLY A 19 -20.40 -16.09 -22.52
C GLY A 19 -21.76 -15.47 -22.86
N ALA A 20 -21.78 -14.23 -23.36
CA ALA A 20 -23.01 -13.53 -23.74
C ALA A 20 -23.25 -13.69 -25.25
N PHE A 21 -23.97 -14.75 -25.64
CA PHE A 21 -24.40 -15.01 -27.01
C PHE A 21 -25.78 -15.69 -27.05
N ASP A 22 -26.45 -15.63 -28.19
CA ASP A 22 -27.70 -16.35 -28.44
C ASP A 22 -27.39 -17.80 -28.83
N GLU A 23 -27.74 -18.71 -27.93
CA GLU A 23 -27.49 -20.14 -28.06
C GLU A 23 -28.28 -20.78 -29.22
N GLU A 24 -29.53 -20.37 -29.42
CA GLU A 24 -30.39 -20.90 -30.48
C GLU A 24 -29.87 -20.46 -31.85
N ALA A 25 -29.45 -19.19 -31.96
CA ALA A 25 -28.85 -18.65 -33.16
C ALA A 25 -27.56 -19.42 -33.53
N ILE A 26 -26.66 -19.64 -32.57
CA ILE A 26 -25.40 -20.38 -32.80
C ILE A 26 -25.67 -21.85 -33.17
N THR A 27 -26.61 -22.49 -32.49
CA THR A 27 -27.04 -23.86 -32.79
C THR A 27 -27.52 -23.98 -34.22
N ARG A 28 -28.32 -23.01 -34.69
CA ARG A 28 -28.80 -22.96 -36.08
C ARG A 28 -27.68 -22.69 -37.09
N ILE A 29 -26.83 -21.69 -36.84
CA ILE A 29 -25.74 -21.29 -37.74
C ILE A 29 -24.74 -22.44 -37.92
N CYS A 30 -24.37 -23.08 -36.82
CA CYS A 30 -23.38 -24.16 -36.81
C CYS A 30 -23.98 -25.55 -37.02
N SER A 31 -25.30 -25.65 -37.28
CA SER A 31 -26.02 -26.93 -37.44
C SER A 31 -25.76 -27.93 -36.31
N ILE A 32 -25.73 -27.43 -35.08
CA ILE A 32 -25.44 -28.25 -33.88
C ILE A 32 -26.68 -29.11 -33.57
N PRO A 33 -26.52 -30.43 -33.34
CA PRO A 33 -27.64 -31.29 -32.98
C PRO A 33 -28.19 -30.95 -31.59
N THR A 34 -29.48 -31.21 -31.36
CA THR A 34 -30.19 -30.89 -30.10
C THR A 34 -29.63 -31.61 -28.87
N THR A 35 -28.78 -32.62 -29.05
CA THR A 35 -28.09 -33.34 -27.98
C THR A 35 -26.84 -32.63 -27.47
N VAL A 36 -26.38 -31.57 -28.16
CA VAL A 36 -25.15 -30.83 -27.84
C VAL A 36 -25.48 -29.38 -27.59
N ARG A 37 -24.88 -28.81 -26.53
CA ARG A 37 -25.14 -27.45 -26.08
C ARG A 37 -23.88 -26.58 -26.18
N PRO A 38 -23.85 -25.49 -26.96
CA PRO A 38 -22.72 -24.58 -26.96
C PRO A 38 -22.64 -23.84 -25.61
N GLN A 39 -21.46 -23.86 -24.97
CA GLN A 39 -21.26 -23.28 -23.63
C GLN A 39 -20.55 -21.92 -23.67
N ALA A 40 -19.69 -21.70 -24.67
CA ALA A 40 -18.86 -20.52 -24.77
C ALA A 40 -18.31 -20.37 -26.20
N ILE A 41 -18.07 -19.12 -26.61
CA ILE A 41 -17.34 -18.79 -27.83
C ILE A 41 -15.98 -18.25 -27.43
N LEU A 42 -14.92 -18.71 -28.10
CA LEU A 42 -13.56 -18.19 -27.93
C LEU A 42 -13.11 -17.48 -29.19
N THR A 43 -12.78 -16.19 -29.06
CA THR A 43 -12.16 -15.42 -30.14
C THR A 43 -10.64 -15.55 -30.05
N LEU A 44 -9.97 -15.62 -31.20
CA LEU A 44 -8.51 -15.72 -31.31
C LEU A 44 -8.02 -14.77 -32.42
N GLY A 45 -6.93 -14.07 -32.18
CA GLY A 45 -6.33 -13.18 -33.17
C GLY A 45 -5.12 -12.42 -32.62
N TYR A 46 -4.47 -11.63 -33.48
CA TYR A 46 -3.39 -10.73 -33.06
C TYR A 46 -3.98 -9.46 -32.45
N SER A 47 -3.61 -9.16 -31.20
CA SER A 47 -4.08 -7.96 -30.51
C SER A 47 -3.49 -6.70 -31.15
N ALA A 48 -4.33 -5.71 -31.45
CA ALA A 48 -3.89 -4.40 -31.90
C ALA A 48 -3.37 -3.53 -30.74
N ASP A 49 -3.86 -3.77 -29.53
CA ASP A 49 -3.55 -3.00 -28.31
C ASP A 49 -3.09 -3.92 -27.17
N ASN A 50 -2.32 -3.37 -26.22
CA ASN A 50 -1.95 -4.03 -24.98
C ASN A 50 -2.66 -3.36 -23.79
N PRO A 51 -3.83 -3.88 -23.34
CA PRO A 51 -4.59 -3.27 -22.26
C PRO A 51 -3.82 -3.36 -20.93
N LYS A 52 -4.10 -2.42 -20.01
CA LYS A 52 -3.57 -2.48 -18.66
C LYS A 52 -4.20 -3.66 -17.90
N ASP A 53 -3.39 -4.29 -17.04
CA ASP A 53 -3.87 -5.35 -16.16
C ASP A 53 -5.03 -4.87 -15.28
N GLN A 54 -6.12 -5.63 -15.27
CA GLN A 54 -7.25 -5.37 -14.40
C GLN A 54 -6.88 -5.68 -12.95
N PRO A 55 -7.24 -4.82 -11.98
CA PRO A 55 -6.97 -5.10 -10.57
C PRO A 55 -7.76 -6.33 -10.12
N LYS A 56 -7.06 -7.37 -9.70
CA LYS A 56 -7.65 -8.57 -9.12
C LYS A 56 -7.80 -8.40 -7.61
N TYR A 57 -8.74 -9.13 -7.00
CA TYR A 57 -8.79 -9.25 -5.56
C TYR A 57 -7.47 -9.82 -5.02
N ARG A 58 -7.06 -9.36 -3.84
CA ARG A 58 -5.90 -9.92 -3.14
C ARG A 58 -6.17 -11.39 -2.79
N ILE A 59 -5.11 -12.19 -2.71
CA ILE A 59 -5.24 -13.64 -2.47
C ILE A 59 -5.93 -13.94 -1.14
N GLU A 60 -5.70 -13.12 -0.12
CA GLU A 60 -6.30 -13.21 1.22
C GLU A 60 -7.84 -13.07 1.19
N ASN A 61 -8.40 -12.48 0.14
CA ASN A 61 -9.85 -12.34 0.00
C ASN A 61 -10.51 -13.58 -0.62
N ILE A 62 -9.74 -14.43 -1.31
CA ILE A 62 -10.26 -15.56 -2.09
C ILE A 62 -9.88 -16.90 -1.45
N THR A 63 -8.72 -16.96 -0.79
CA THR A 63 -8.18 -18.19 -0.19
C THR A 63 -8.66 -18.35 1.25
N TYR A 64 -9.27 -19.51 1.54
CA TYR A 64 -9.70 -19.91 2.87
C TYR A 64 -8.95 -21.18 3.27
N LEU A 65 -8.44 -21.24 4.50
CA LEU A 65 -7.71 -22.41 5.00
C LEU A 65 -8.58 -23.22 5.96
N GLU A 66 -8.53 -24.54 5.83
CA GLU A 66 -9.27 -25.54 6.62
C GLU A 66 -10.81 -25.49 6.48
N LYS A 67 -11.42 -24.31 6.63
CA LYS A 67 -12.87 -24.09 6.64
C LYS A 67 -13.27 -22.95 5.73
N TYR A 68 -14.44 -23.08 5.13
CA TYR A 68 -15.07 -22.00 4.37
C TYR A 68 -15.23 -20.76 5.27
N TRP A 69 -14.98 -19.55 4.72
CA TRP A 69 -14.91 -18.27 5.45
C TRP A 69 -13.77 -18.07 6.45
N ASN A 70 -12.89 -19.06 6.66
CA ASN A 70 -11.71 -18.88 7.51
C ASN A 70 -10.60 -18.14 6.74
N ARG A 71 -10.68 -16.80 6.73
CA ARG A 71 -9.72 -15.94 6.06
C ARG A 71 -8.44 -15.80 6.88
N VAL A 72 -7.32 -15.90 6.19
CA VAL A 72 -6.01 -15.57 6.74
C VAL A 72 -5.79 -14.07 6.56
N GLY A 73 -5.51 -13.36 7.66
CA GLY A 73 -5.30 -11.91 7.62
C GLY A 73 -4.01 -11.49 6.91
N ASP A 74 -2.95 -12.29 7.01
CA ASP A 74 -1.70 -12.10 6.27
C ASP A 74 -1.14 -13.47 5.86
N ILE A 75 -1.11 -13.73 4.55
CA ILE A 75 -0.69 -15.03 4.00
C ILE A 75 0.77 -15.33 4.34
N GLY A 76 1.62 -14.31 4.43
CA GLY A 76 3.05 -14.52 4.67
C GLY A 76 3.34 -14.93 6.12
N THR A 77 2.49 -14.54 7.07
CA THR A 77 2.53 -15.08 8.44
C THR A 77 2.30 -16.59 8.45
N VAL A 78 1.39 -17.11 7.62
CA VAL A 78 1.09 -18.56 7.56
C VAL A 78 2.16 -19.33 6.78
N LEU A 79 2.68 -18.73 5.71
CA LEU A 79 3.69 -19.37 4.84
C LEU A 79 5.11 -19.27 5.40
N TRP A 80 5.31 -18.78 6.62
CA TRP A 80 6.63 -18.51 7.20
C TRP A 80 7.51 -17.67 6.27
N ASP A 81 6.93 -16.65 5.65
CA ASP A 81 7.69 -15.76 4.76
C ASP A 81 8.66 -14.90 5.58
N PHE A 82 9.91 -15.36 5.69
CA PHE A 82 10.98 -14.72 6.43
C PHE A 82 11.24 -13.27 6.00
N ARG A 83 10.83 -12.87 4.79
CA ARG A 83 10.95 -11.49 4.29
C ARG A 83 10.05 -10.51 5.07
N ILE A 84 9.01 -10.99 5.75
CA ILE A 84 8.18 -10.14 6.62
C ILE A 84 9.00 -9.65 7.82
N ALA A 85 9.81 -10.51 8.42
CA ALA A 85 10.69 -10.13 9.52
C ALA A 85 11.72 -9.09 9.07
N GLU A 86 12.29 -9.25 7.88
CA GLU A 86 13.21 -8.28 7.29
C GLU A 86 12.55 -6.94 7.00
N ARG A 87 11.33 -6.93 6.45
CA ARG A 87 10.54 -5.70 6.24
C ARG A 87 10.18 -5.03 7.56
N GLY A 88 9.82 -5.81 8.58
CA GLY A 88 9.55 -5.32 9.93
C GLY A 88 10.78 -4.67 10.55
N ALA A 89 11.95 -5.31 10.46
CA ALA A 89 13.22 -4.76 10.92
C ALA A 89 13.62 -3.49 10.16
N ALA A 90 13.46 -3.48 8.82
CA ALA A 90 13.74 -2.31 7.99
C ALA A 90 12.79 -1.14 8.30
N MET A 91 11.51 -1.42 8.54
CA MET A 91 10.52 -0.42 8.96
C MET A 91 10.85 0.13 10.36
N ALA A 92 11.17 -0.73 11.32
CA ALA A 92 11.60 -0.32 12.66
C ALA A 92 12.88 0.54 12.61
N LYS A 93 13.84 0.18 11.75
CA LYS A 93 15.08 0.96 11.55
C LYS A 93 14.80 2.33 10.95
N LYS A 94 13.90 2.42 9.96
CA LYS A 94 13.42 3.71 9.41
C LYS A 94 12.66 4.53 10.47
N MET A 95 11.86 3.87 11.30
CA MET A 95 11.11 4.52 12.39
C MET A 95 12.08 5.11 13.44
N ALA A 96 13.08 4.34 13.87
CA ALA A 96 14.11 4.78 14.80
C ALA A 96 14.90 5.99 14.26
N GLN A 97 15.33 5.93 12.99
CA GLN A 97 15.99 7.06 12.33
C GLN A 97 15.11 8.30 12.26
N ASN A 98 13.80 8.14 12.06
CA ASN A 98 12.87 9.26 12.06
C ASN A 98 12.67 9.85 13.47
N ILE A 99 12.60 9.01 14.51
CA ILE A 99 12.51 9.43 15.92
C ILE A 99 13.77 10.18 16.35
N GLU A 100 14.96 9.68 16.00
CA GLU A 100 16.24 10.37 16.31
C GLU A 100 16.33 11.73 15.62
N LYS A 101 15.91 11.81 14.35
CA LYS A 101 15.83 13.08 13.61
C LYS A 101 14.80 14.05 14.22
N LEU A 102 13.74 13.54 14.83
CA LEU A 102 12.75 14.35 15.55
C LEU A 102 13.30 14.82 16.92
N GLY A 103 13.97 13.93 17.65
CA GLY A 103 14.58 14.22 18.96
C GLY A 103 15.69 15.27 18.87
N THR A 104 16.55 15.20 17.84
CA THR A 104 17.58 16.22 17.58
C THR A 104 16.98 17.57 17.25
N LYS A 105 15.94 17.64 16.40
CA LYS A 105 15.19 18.87 16.12
C LYS A 105 14.50 19.45 17.36
N MET A 106 13.95 18.60 18.23
CA MET A 106 13.31 19.02 19.48
C MET A 106 14.33 19.53 20.50
N SER A 107 15.49 18.89 20.62
CA SER A 107 16.58 19.33 21.50
C SER A 107 17.13 20.69 21.09
N GLN A 108 17.30 20.93 19.79
CA GLN A 108 17.72 22.23 19.25
C GLN A 108 16.72 23.34 19.58
N LYS A 109 15.42 23.09 19.38
CA LYS A 109 14.36 24.06 19.74
C LYS A 109 14.32 24.34 21.24
N ALA A 110 14.46 23.31 22.08
CA ALA A 110 14.49 23.48 23.53
C ALA A 110 15.69 24.30 24.01
N GLN A 111 16.89 24.09 23.44
CA GLN A 111 18.08 24.88 23.77
C GLN A 111 17.95 26.35 23.34
N GLU A 112 17.33 26.62 22.19
CA GLU A 112 17.05 27.99 21.75
C GLU A 112 16.06 28.70 22.67
N GLU A 113 14.96 28.04 23.06
CA GLU A 113 14.00 28.62 24.01
C GLU A 113 14.62 28.83 25.40
N PHE A 114 15.48 27.90 25.85
CA PHE A 114 16.18 28.04 27.12
C PHE A 114 17.18 29.20 27.10
N LYS A 115 17.93 29.40 26.01
CA LYS A 115 18.83 30.55 25.84
C LYS A 115 18.05 31.88 25.83
N LYS A 116 16.90 31.94 25.16
CA LYS A 116 16.02 33.13 25.17
C LYS A 116 15.52 33.45 26.57
N LYS A 117 15.01 32.46 27.32
CA LYS A 117 14.59 32.64 28.73
C LYS A 117 15.74 33.09 29.64
N GLN A 118 16.94 32.55 29.48
CA GLN A 118 18.10 32.97 30.26
C GLN A 118 18.51 34.43 29.97
N GLN A 119 18.41 34.87 28.72
CA GLN A 119 18.65 36.27 28.36
C GLN A 119 17.57 37.21 28.92
N GLU A 120 16.30 36.80 28.93
CA GLU A 120 15.23 37.56 29.58
C GLU A 120 15.43 37.67 31.10
N ILE A 121 15.86 36.59 31.75
CA ILE A 121 16.15 36.59 33.20
C ILE A 121 17.35 37.52 33.50
N LYS A 122 18.39 37.51 32.68
CA LYS A 122 19.54 38.43 32.81
C LYS A 122 19.12 39.89 32.65
N LYS A 123 18.30 40.21 31.64
CA LYS A 123 17.75 41.57 31.45
C LYS A 123 16.89 42.02 32.65
N LYS A 124 16.04 41.14 33.17
CA LYS A 124 15.23 41.43 34.38
C LYS A 124 16.10 41.65 35.63
N ASN A 125 17.24 40.95 35.75
CA ASN A 125 18.17 41.13 36.87
C ASN A 125 19.01 42.42 36.74
N GLU A 126 19.37 42.83 35.53
CA GLU A 126 20.01 44.13 35.28
C GLU A 126 19.05 45.31 35.53
N GLU A 127 17.77 45.17 35.18
CA GLU A 127 16.73 46.15 35.54
C GLU A 127 16.48 46.20 37.06
N LYS A 128 16.52 45.06 37.76
CA LYS A 128 16.46 45.02 39.23
C LYS A 128 17.68 45.70 39.87
N LYS A 129 18.90 45.47 39.37
CA LYS A 129 20.12 46.16 39.84
C LYS A 129 20.06 47.68 39.62
N LYS A 130 19.45 48.15 38.52
CA LYS A 130 19.23 49.59 38.29
C LYS A 130 18.19 50.20 39.25
N LYS A 131 17.16 49.45 39.64
CA LYS A 131 16.16 49.88 40.64
C LYS A 131 16.69 49.88 42.07
N GLU A 132 17.60 48.97 42.41
CA GLU A 132 18.27 48.94 43.72
C GLU A 132 19.36 50.03 43.82
N GLY A 133 20.09 50.32 42.74
CA GLY A 133 21.07 51.41 42.69
C GLY A 133 20.47 52.81 42.83
N GLN A 134 19.23 53.04 42.38
CA GLN A 134 18.56 54.35 42.56
C GLN A 134 17.99 54.57 43.96
N LYS A 135 17.79 53.53 44.78
CA LYS A 135 17.35 53.69 46.19
C LYS A 135 18.48 54.07 47.14
N HIS A 136 19.74 53.97 46.73
CA HIS A 136 20.89 54.25 47.60
C HIS A 136 21.51 55.65 47.41
N ILE A 137 21.01 56.46 46.46
CA ILE A 137 21.53 57.82 46.17
C ILE A 137 20.58 58.94 46.69
N ARG A 138 19.44 58.61 47.32
CA ARG A 138 18.59 59.59 48.04
C ARG A 138 18.65 59.36 49.55
N ARG A 139 19.72 59.84 50.17
CA ARG A 139 19.71 60.38 51.54
C ARG A 139 20.22 61.81 51.46
#